data_AF-A0A8T3TDJ2-F1
#
_entry.id   AF-A0A8T3TDJ2-F1
#
_cell.length_a   1.000
_cell.length_b   1.000
_cell.length_c   1.000
_cell.angle_alpha   90.00
_cell.angle_beta   90.00
_cell.angle_gamma   90.00
#
_symmetry.space_group_name_H-M   'P 1'
#
loop_
_entity.id
_entity.type
_entity.pdbx_description
1 polymer ?
#
loop_
_entity_poly.entity_id
_entity_poly.type
_entity_poly.pdbx_seq_one_letter_code
_entity_poly.pdbx_strand_id
1 'polypeptide(L)'
;MPVQNKGAQRASRRLSFGPIFVAVMATILAVGGVITDARPTEASSRKVVIVVGPTHGSTSSFRNTARDVARTARSYGARVVEVYSPYATWSRVKEAAKGANVFVYLGHGNGWPSPYAPNQPYTKNGMGLNSSSGRGDYNTKYYGEHYIKRGLKLAEGAVVILMRTCYAAG
;
A
#
# COMPACT_ATOMS: atom_id res chain seq x y z
N MET A 1 -4.82 -89.41 -65.19
CA MET A 1 -3.42 -89.81 -65.46
C MET A 1 -2.49 -88.66 -65.03
N PRO A 2 -1.26 -88.96 -64.58
CA PRO A 2 -0.48 -88.26 -63.51
C PRO A 2 0.11 -86.92 -64.00
N VAL A 3 0.74 -86.05 -63.19
CA VAL A 3 2.10 -86.21 -62.62
C VAL A 3 2.30 -85.32 -61.37
N GLN A 4 2.95 -85.88 -60.35
CA GLN A 4 3.42 -85.25 -59.11
C GLN A 4 4.80 -84.59 -59.26
N ASN A 5 5.21 -83.85 -58.21
CA ASN A 5 6.59 -83.63 -57.71
C ASN A 5 7.37 -82.45 -58.33
N LYS A 6 8.20 -81.68 -57.60
CA LYS A 6 8.75 -81.78 -56.23
C LYS A 6 9.47 -80.46 -55.88
N GLY A 7 9.38 -80.06 -54.62
CA GLY A 7 10.48 -79.44 -53.84
C GLY A 7 10.80 -77.96 -54.11
N ALA A 8 11.24 -77.16 -53.14
CA ALA A 8 11.42 -77.36 -51.70
C ALA A 8 11.52 -75.97 -51.03
N GLN A 9 10.94 -75.88 -49.83
CA GLN A 9 11.48 -75.30 -48.58
C GLN A 9 12.54 -74.17 -48.71
N ARG A 10 12.50 -73.08 -47.94
CA ARG A 10 12.25 -73.04 -46.48
C ARG A 10 12.15 -71.59 -46.00
N ALA A 11 11.25 -71.38 -45.03
CA ALA A 11 11.33 -70.47 -43.87
C ALA A 11 11.48 -68.94 -44.14
N SER A 12 10.76 -68.04 -43.47
CA SER A 12 10.02 -68.12 -42.22
C SER A 12 8.96 -67.03 -42.13
N ARG A 13 7.73 -67.48 -41.83
CA ARG A 13 6.64 -66.86 -41.04
C ARG A 13 6.31 -65.37 -41.23
N ARG A 14 5.19 -65.20 -41.94
CA ARG A 14 4.16 -64.15 -41.82
C ARG A 14 3.60 -64.04 -40.39
N LEU A 15 3.07 -62.86 -40.04
CA LEU A 15 1.61 -62.64 -39.95
C LEU A 15 1.28 -61.19 -39.53
N SER A 16 0.78 -60.47 -40.52
CA SER A 16 -0.12 -59.33 -40.47
C SER A 16 -1.40 -59.61 -39.68
N PHE A 17 -1.94 -58.61 -38.98
CA PHE A 17 -3.38 -58.48 -38.70
C PHE A 17 -3.81 -57.03 -38.84
N GLY A 18 -4.90 -56.84 -39.59
CA GLY A 18 -5.36 -55.58 -40.14
C GLY A 18 -6.22 -54.72 -39.21
N PRO A 19 -6.81 -53.64 -39.77
CA PRO A 19 -7.56 -52.62 -39.05
C PRO A 19 -9.03 -53.04 -38.86
N ILE A 20 -9.77 -52.20 -38.12
CA ILE A 20 -11.25 -52.06 -38.02
C ILE A 20 -11.76 -52.29 -36.58
N PHE A 21 -12.14 -51.20 -35.92
CA PHE A 21 -13.32 -51.10 -35.04
C PHE A 21 -13.74 -49.61 -35.04
N VAL A 22 -14.61 -49.22 -35.96
CA VAL A 22 -16.05 -48.97 -35.76
C VAL A 22 -16.33 -47.77 -34.84
N ALA A 23 -16.96 -46.77 -35.46
CA ALA A 23 -17.46 -45.52 -34.89
C ALA A 23 -18.55 -45.72 -33.82
N VAL A 24 -18.75 -44.72 -32.94
CA VAL A 24 -20.02 -43.97 -32.78
C VAL A 24 -19.90 -42.95 -31.63
N MET A 25 -20.43 -41.75 -31.93
CA MET A 25 -20.68 -40.56 -31.13
C MET A 25 -21.14 -40.75 -29.67
N ALA A 26 -20.58 -39.93 -28.77
CA ALA A 26 -21.31 -39.40 -27.61
C ALA A 26 -20.77 -38.01 -27.20
N THR A 27 -21.66 -37.04 -27.31
CA THR A 27 -21.59 -35.61 -27.02
C THR A 27 -21.25 -35.31 -25.55
N ILE A 28 -20.27 -34.44 -25.26
CA ILE A 28 -20.30 -33.59 -24.07
C ILE A 28 -19.92 -32.17 -24.47
N LEU A 29 -20.96 -31.33 -24.58
CA LEU A 29 -20.88 -29.89 -24.39
C LEU A 29 -20.44 -29.62 -22.95
N ALA A 30 -19.20 -29.17 -22.74
CA ALA A 30 -18.80 -28.49 -21.51
C ALA A 30 -18.71 -27.00 -21.80
N VAL A 31 -19.87 -26.35 -21.69
CA VAL A 31 -20.02 -24.90 -21.63
C VAL A 31 -19.37 -24.39 -20.34
N GLY A 32 -18.62 -23.29 -20.44
CA GLY A 32 -18.56 -22.27 -19.39
C GLY A 32 -17.65 -22.56 -18.19
N GLY A 33 -16.36 -22.27 -18.36
CA GLY A 33 -15.46 -21.98 -17.24
C GLY A 33 -14.63 -20.76 -17.57
N VAL A 34 -15.20 -19.55 -17.43
CA VAL A 34 -14.36 -18.36 -17.30
C VAL A 34 -13.59 -18.56 -16.00
N ILE A 35 -12.30 -18.86 -16.10
CA ILE A 35 -11.39 -18.80 -14.97
C ILE A 35 -11.29 -17.31 -14.66
N THR A 36 -12.23 -16.78 -13.87
CA THR A 36 -12.00 -15.52 -13.19
C THR A 36 -10.89 -15.85 -12.20
N ASP A 37 -9.66 -15.48 -12.53
CA ASP A 37 -8.65 -15.25 -11.49
C ASP A 37 -9.33 -14.31 -10.50
N ALA A 38 -9.81 -14.88 -9.39
CA ALA A 38 -10.14 -14.11 -8.23
C ALA A 38 -8.80 -13.57 -7.74
N ARG A 39 -8.34 -12.47 -8.36
CA ARG A 39 -7.42 -11.57 -7.68
C ARG A 39 -8.07 -11.35 -6.33
N PRO A 40 -7.36 -11.57 -5.22
CA PRO A 40 -7.86 -11.05 -3.96
C PRO A 40 -8.12 -9.57 -4.27
N THR A 41 -9.39 -9.17 -4.24
CA THR A 41 -9.70 -7.80 -3.88
C THR A 41 -9.19 -7.73 -2.46
N GLU A 42 -7.89 -7.48 -2.29
CA GLU A 42 -7.44 -6.59 -1.24
C GLU A 42 -8.36 -5.38 -1.42
N ALA A 43 -9.46 -5.35 -0.66
CA ALA A 43 -10.23 -4.15 -0.51
C ALA A 43 -9.19 -3.14 -0.07
N SER A 44 -8.76 -2.28 -1.00
CA SER A 44 -7.54 -1.50 -0.83
C SER A 44 -7.78 -0.56 0.33
N SER A 45 -7.41 -1.03 1.53
CA SER A 45 -7.67 -0.33 2.78
C SER A 45 -7.05 1.04 2.63
N ARG A 46 -7.88 2.08 2.77
CA ARG A 46 -7.42 3.45 2.64
C ARG A 46 -6.28 3.65 3.63
N LYS A 47 -5.15 4.13 3.14
CA LYS A 47 -3.98 4.37 3.99
C LYS A 47 -4.19 5.69 4.73
N VAL A 48 -4.24 5.62 6.05
CA VAL A 48 -4.35 6.78 6.93
C VAL A 48 -3.04 6.93 7.67
N VAL A 49 -2.41 8.09 7.57
CA VAL A 49 -1.17 8.42 8.30
C VAL A 49 -1.51 9.45 9.36
N ILE A 50 -1.15 9.18 10.60
CA ILE A 50 -1.40 10.06 11.73
C ILE A 50 -0.06 10.42 12.36
N VAL A 51 0.23 11.72 12.41
CA VAL A 51 1.49 12.27 12.88
C VAL A 51 1.25 13.12 14.12
N VAL A 52 2.07 12.91 15.15
CA VAL A 52 2.11 13.76 16.35
C VAL A 52 3.51 14.34 16.48
N GLY A 53 3.65 15.64 16.26
CA GLY A 53 4.87 16.39 16.51
C GLY A 53 5.08 16.70 18.00
N PRO A 54 6.31 17.06 18.41
CA PRO A 54 6.61 17.51 19.78
C PRO A 54 5.86 18.81 20.09
N THR A 55 5.12 18.84 21.21
CA THR A 55 4.42 20.03 21.74
C THR A 55 4.70 20.25 23.23
N HIS A 56 5.90 19.86 23.69
CA HIS A 56 6.30 19.97 25.09
C HIS A 56 5.31 19.20 26.00
N GLY A 57 4.83 19.83 27.08
CA GLY A 57 3.91 19.22 28.04
C GLY A 57 2.57 18.74 27.45
N SER A 58 2.13 19.26 26.31
CA SER A 58 0.86 18.86 25.69
C SER A 58 0.96 17.59 24.84
N THR A 59 2.17 17.11 24.54
CA THR A 59 2.39 16.03 23.56
C THR A 59 1.68 14.74 23.96
N SER A 60 1.61 14.43 25.25
CA SER A 60 0.90 13.25 25.74
C SER A 60 -0.59 13.29 25.41
N SER A 61 -1.25 14.44 25.60
CA SER A 61 -2.65 14.64 25.23
C SER A 61 -2.86 14.49 23.72
N PHE A 62 -1.92 14.97 22.91
CA PHE A 62 -2.01 14.87 21.44
C PHE A 62 -1.86 13.42 20.98
N ARG A 63 -0.95 12.65 21.60
CA ARG A 63 -0.84 11.20 21.37
C ARG A 63 -2.13 10.47 21.72
N ASN A 64 -2.80 10.84 22.81
CA ASN A 64 -4.08 10.23 23.18
C ASN A 64 -5.15 10.52 22.12
N THR A 65 -5.33 11.78 21.72
CA THR A 65 -6.25 12.15 20.62
C THR A 65 -5.91 11.40 19.33
N ALA A 66 -4.62 11.30 18.98
CA ALA A 66 -4.18 10.60 17.78
C ALA A 66 -4.48 9.11 17.82
N ARG A 67 -4.32 8.45 18.98
CA ARG A 67 -4.70 7.05 19.19
C ARG A 67 -6.19 6.82 19.03
N ASP A 68 -7.03 7.76 19.45
CA ASP A 68 -8.47 7.67 19.25
C ASP A 68 -8.83 7.83 17.77
N VAL A 69 -8.23 8.81 17.07
CA VAL A 69 -8.37 8.92 15.61
C VAL A 69 -7.90 7.63 14.91
N ALA A 70 -6.78 7.05 15.34
CA ALA A 70 -6.25 5.81 14.80
C ALA A 70 -7.23 4.64 15.00
N ARG A 71 -7.83 4.54 16.19
CA ARG A 71 -8.83 3.51 16.52
C ARG A 71 -10.07 3.66 15.64
N THR A 72 -10.58 4.89 15.48
CA THR A 72 -11.72 5.19 14.62
C THR A 72 -11.41 4.89 13.15
N ALA A 73 -10.25 5.30 12.64
CA ALA A 73 -9.86 4.98 11.26
C ALA A 73 -9.79 3.47 11.03
N ARG A 74 -9.20 2.72 11.97
CA ARG A 74 -9.18 1.25 11.92
C ARG A 74 -10.58 0.63 11.95
N SER A 75 -11.52 1.17 12.74
CA SER A 75 -12.90 0.63 12.78
C SER A 75 -13.64 0.82 11.46
N TYR A 76 -13.23 1.78 10.62
CA TYR A 76 -13.72 1.94 9.24
C TYR A 76 -12.93 1.12 8.20
N GLY A 77 -12.05 0.21 8.63
CA GLY A 77 -11.27 -0.66 7.74
C GLY A 77 -10.03 0.01 7.13
N ALA A 78 -9.58 1.16 7.65
CA ALA A 78 -8.38 1.80 7.16
C ALA A 78 -7.09 1.11 7.66
N ARG A 79 -6.05 1.15 6.83
CA ARG A 79 -4.69 0.79 7.24
C ARG A 79 -4.02 2.02 7.81
N VAL A 80 -3.82 2.02 9.13
CA VAL A 80 -3.28 3.17 9.86
C VAL A 80 -1.79 3.05 10.12
N VAL A 81 -1.04 4.10 9.79
CA VAL A 81 0.37 4.28 10.15
C VAL A 81 0.49 5.44 11.14
N GLU A 82 1.05 5.17 12.32
CA GLU A 82 1.21 6.16 13.39
C GLU A 82 2.67 6.58 13.49
N VAL A 83 2.93 7.89 13.49
CA VAL A 83 4.29 8.47 13.62
C VAL A 83 4.26 9.54 14.69
N TYR A 84 4.59 9.16 15.93
CA TYR A 84 4.46 10.04 17.10
C TYR A 84 5.81 10.44 17.69
N SER A 85 5.87 11.67 18.21
CA SER A 85 6.93 12.15 19.09
C SER A 85 7.09 11.21 20.30
N PRO A 86 8.33 10.84 20.69
CA PRO A 86 9.61 11.47 20.32
C PRO A 86 10.27 10.96 19.02
N TYR A 87 9.56 10.18 18.21
CA TYR A 87 10.10 9.53 17.01
C TYR A 87 9.53 10.10 15.70
N ALA A 88 8.80 11.22 15.75
CA ALA A 88 8.21 11.86 14.58
C ALA A 88 9.22 12.77 13.88
N THR A 89 10.25 12.18 13.26
CA THR A 89 11.22 12.90 12.45
C THR A 89 10.70 13.13 11.03
N TRP A 90 11.23 14.16 10.35
CA TRP A 90 10.86 14.45 8.95
C TRP A 90 11.06 13.26 8.01
N SER A 91 12.17 12.52 8.15
CA SER A 91 12.40 11.33 7.33
C SER A 91 11.31 10.27 7.52
N ARG A 92 10.93 9.98 8.77
CA ARG A 92 9.88 8.99 9.08
C ARG A 92 8.51 9.46 8.61
N VAL A 93 8.16 10.73 8.79
CA VAL A 93 6.90 11.30 8.31
C VAL A 93 6.83 11.26 6.79
N LYS A 94 7.90 11.69 6.10
CA LYS A 94 7.98 11.70 4.63
C LYS A 94 7.79 10.30 4.05
N GLU A 95 8.45 9.29 4.62
CA GLU A 95 8.31 7.91 4.19
C GLU A 95 6.92 7.33 4.50
N ALA A 96 6.39 7.58 5.69
CA ALA A 96 5.04 7.14 6.07
C ALA A 96 3.97 7.75 5.17
N ALA A 97 4.11 9.02 4.80
CA ALA A 97 3.13 9.76 4.00
C ALA A 97 2.95 9.25 2.56
N LYS A 98 3.92 8.51 2.01
CA LYS A 98 3.87 8.02 0.62
C LYS A 98 2.57 7.28 0.33
N GLY A 99 1.76 7.81 -0.58
CA GLY A 99 0.48 7.21 -0.98
C GLY A 99 -0.59 7.18 0.11
N ALA A 100 -0.49 8.03 1.14
CA ALA A 100 -1.55 8.16 2.13
C ALA A 100 -2.79 8.82 1.50
N ASN A 101 -3.97 8.23 1.73
CA ASN A 101 -5.25 8.80 1.31
C ASN A 101 -5.77 9.83 2.32
N VAL A 102 -5.41 9.66 3.59
CA VAL A 102 -5.67 10.64 4.64
C VAL A 102 -4.38 10.89 5.40
N PHE A 103 -4.03 12.16 5.60
CA PHE A 103 -2.89 12.58 6.41
C PHE A 103 -3.37 13.49 7.53
N VAL A 104 -3.21 13.04 8.77
CA VAL A 104 -3.60 13.78 9.98
C VAL A 104 -2.35 14.24 10.69
N TYR A 105 -2.27 15.54 11.01
CA TYR A 105 -1.16 16.10 11.79
C TYR A 105 -1.66 16.82 13.03
N LEU A 106 -1.05 16.48 14.16
CA LEU A 106 -1.20 17.17 15.44
C LEU A 106 0.18 17.64 15.91
N GLY A 107 0.33 18.92 16.21
CA GLY A 107 1.62 19.43 16.69
C GLY A 107 1.73 20.94 16.62
N HIS A 108 2.96 21.45 16.76
CA HIS A 108 3.22 22.87 16.50
C HIS A 108 3.00 23.18 15.02
N GLY A 109 2.24 24.25 14.73
CA GLY A 109 2.23 24.89 13.42
C GLY A 109 3.20 26.07 13.39
N ASN A 110 3.40 26.64 12.20
CA ASN A 110 4.18 27.85 12.00
C ASN A 110 3.65 28.62 10.78
N GLY A 111 2.35 28.86 10.73
CA GLY A 111 1.66 29.49 9.61
C GLY A 111 2.02 30.97 9.44
N TRP A 112 1.67 31.52 8.29
CA TRP A 112 1.72 32.94 7.98
C TRP A 112 0.38 33.41 7.41
N PRO A 113 -0.14 34.61 7.76
CA PRO A 113 0.43 35.59 8.68
C PRO A 113 0.51 35.10 10.14
N SER A 114 1.57 35.49 10.84
CA SER A 114 1.73 35.23 12.28
C SER A 114 2.66 36.26 12.92
N PRO A 115 2.68 36.38 14.26
CA PRO A 115 3.62 37.27 14.97
C PRO A 115 5.09 36.89 14.77
N TYR A 116 5.36 35.69 14.26
CA TYR A 116 6.70 35.12 14.14
C TYR A 116 7.36 35.45 12.80
N ALA A 117 7.62 36.72 12.51
CA ALA A 117 8.30 37.16 11.27
C ALA A 117 9.72 36.57 11.12
N PRO A 118 10.28 36.51 9.90
CA PRO A 118 9.70 36.91 8.61
C PRO A 118 8.90 35.78 7.91
N ASN A 119 8.16 36.14 6.87
CA ASN A 119 7.58 35.16 5.94
C ASN A 119 8.69 34.51 5.09
N GLN A 120 8.85 33.19 5.17
CA GLN A 120 9.80 32.42 4.35
C GLN A 120 9.40 30.94 4.26
N PRO A 121 9.79 30.24 3.19
CA PRO A 121 9.21 28.93 2.87
C PRO A 121 9.82 27.75 3.64
N TYR A 122 10.97 27.91 4.30
CA TYR A 122 11.70 26.82 4.96
C TYR A 122 11.10 26.41 6.29
N THR A 123 10.47 27.32 7.03
CA THR A 123 9.80 26.96 8.30
C THR A 123 8.33 27.32 8.35
N LYS A 124 7.83 28.21 7.46
CA LYS A 124 6.43 28.61 7.47
C LYS A 124 5.52 27.63 6.77
N ASN A 125 4.24 27.58 7.18
CA ASN A 125 3.18 26.83 6.52
C ASN A 125 3.51 25.33 6.39
N GLY A 126 3.84 24.69 7.51
CA GLY A 126 4.22 23.29 7.56
C GLY A 126 4.15 22.69 8.96
N MET A 127 5.08 21.79 9.29
CA MET A 127 5.01 20.98 10.52
C MET A 127 6.22 21.21 11.44
N GLY A 128 5.97 21.24 12.75
CA GLY A 128 6.99 21.08 13.80
C GLY A 128 7.17 19.60 14.15
N LEU A 129 8.34 19.04 13.83
CA LEU A 129 8.66 17.62 14.00
C LEU A 129 9.88 17.43 14.90
N ASN A 130 10.14 16.22 15.38
CA ASN A 130 11.37 15.95 16.14
C ASN A 130 12.59 16.18 15.23
N SER A 131 13.53 17.01 15.70
CA SER A 131 14.82 17.24 15.03
C SER A 131 15.67 15.99 14.97
N SER A 132 15.60 15.15 16.01
CA SER A 132 16.27 13.87 16.15
C SER A 132 15.34 12.85 16.79
N SER A 133 15.42 11.60 16.34
CA SER A 133 14.62 10.51 16.87
C SER A 133 14.96 10.23 18.34
N GLY A 134 13.95 10.03 19.18
CA GLY A 134 14.11 9.58 20.57
C GLY A 134 14.60 10.65 21.56
N ARG A 135 14.76 11.92 21.15
CA ARG A 135 15.23 13.00 22.06
C ARG A 135 14.10 13.83 22.69
N GLY A 136 13.03 13.14 23.08
CA GLY A 136 11.92 13.73 23.84
C GLY A 136 11.00 14.65 23.04
N ASP A 137 10.10 15.32 23.77
CA ASP A 137 9.00 16.12 23.23
C ASP A 137 9.33 17.64 23.18
N TYR A 138 10.60 18.00 23.38
CA TYR A 138 11.11 19.40 23.44
C TYR A 138 12.09 19.74 22.30
N ASN A 139 12.31 18.82 21.37
CA ASN A 139 13.37 18.93 20.36
C ASN A 139 12.85 19.31 18.96
N THR A 140 11.91 20.24 18.90
CA THR A 140 11.18 20.62 17.68
C THR A 140 12.08 21.24 16.61
N LYS A 141 11.91 20.82 15.36
CA LYS A 141 12.41 21.47 14.15
C LYS A 141 11.25 21.68 13.17
N TYR A 142 11.17 22.87 12.59
CA TYR A 142 10.12 23.23 11.65
C TYR A 142 10.50 22.89 10.21
N TYR A 143 9.55 22.32 9.49
CA TYR A 143 9.62 21.97 8.06
C TYR A 143 8.47 22.65 7.34
N GLY A 144 8.76 23.80 6.74
CA GLY A 144 7.79 24.65 6.05
C GLY A 144 7.39 24.15 4.65
N GLU A 145 6.63 24.97 3.94
CA GLU A 145 6.08 24.68 2.59
C GLU A 145 7.14 24.21 1.59
N HIS A 146 8.38 24.69 1.72
CA HIS A 146 9.54 24.23 0.94
C HIS A 146 9.67 22.69 1.03
N TYR A 147 9.59 22.15 2.24
CA TYR A 147 9.73 20.73 2.51
C TYR A 147 8.45 19.98 2.15
N ILE A 148 7.29 20.53 2.48
CA ILE A 148 5.98 19.91 2.19
C ILE A 148 5.83 19.66 0.69
N LYS A 149 6.00 20.70 -0.14
CA LYS A 149 5.83 20.62 -1.61
C LYS A 149 6.74 19.58 -2.27
N ARG A 150 7.96 19.40 -1.77
CA ARG A 150 8.94 18.47 -2.35
C ARG A 150 8.86 17.07 -1.77
N GLY A 151 8.63 16.93 -0.47
CA GLY A 151 8.78 15.67 0.25
C GLY A 151 7.47 14.93 0.51
N LEU A 152 6.37 15.64 0.75
CA LEU A 152 5.13 15.01 1.16
C LEU A 152 4.35 14.50 -0.07
N LYS A 153 4.52 13.21 -0.38
CA LYS A 153 3.91 12.56 -1.56
C LYS A 153 2.67 11.76 -1.17
N LEU A 154 1.54 12.44 -1.03
CA LEU A 154 0.25 11.81 -0.71
C LEU A 154 -0.35 11.12 -1.94
N ALA A 155 -1.38 10.31 -1.75
CA ALA A 155 -2.18 9.80 -2.86
C ALA A 155 -2.93 10.94 -3.56
N GLU A 156 -3.31 10.73 -4.82
CA GLU A 156 -4.23 11.64 -5.51
C GLU A 156 -5.57 11.71 -4.76
N GLY A 157 -6.13 12.92 -4.66
CA GLY A 157 -7.36 13.17 -3.90
C GLY A 157 -7.22 12.99 -2.39
N ALA A 158 -6.00 12.98 -1.85
CA ALA A 158 -5.80 12.81 -0.41
C ALA A 158 -6.40 13.97 0.41
N VAL A 159 -6.98 13.61 1.56
CA VAL A 159 -7.49 14.56 2.54
C VAL A 159 -6.41 14.84 3.58
N VAL A 160 -6.16 16.12 3.87
CA VAL A 160 -5.23 16.56 4.91
C VAL A 160 -6.03 17.18 6.05
N ILE A 161 -5.80 16.69 7.27
CA ILE A 161 -6.44 17.19 8.47
C ILE A 161 -5.36 17.72 9.41
N LEU A 162 -5.43 19.03 9.71
CA LEU A 162 -4.55 19.68 10.67
C LEU A 162 -5.35 19.90 11.96
N MET A 163 -4.96 19.24 13.04
CA MET A 163 -5.70 19.26 14.30
C MET A 163 -4.82 19.77 15.43
N ARG A 164 -5.36 20.66 16.27
CA ARG A 164 -4.67 21.19 17.46
C ARG A 164 -3.33 21.86 17.14
N THR A 165 -3.24 22.47 15.96
CA THR A 165 -2.05 23.14 15.42
C THR A 165 -2.22 24.65 15.50
N CYS A 166 -1.48 25.30 16.41
CA CYS A 166 -1.42 26.77 16.45
C CYS A 166 -0.77 27.29 15.16
N TYR A 167 -1.42 28.23 14.46
CA TYR A 167 -0.98 28.71 13.16
C TYR A 167 -0.74 27.54 12.18
N ALA A 168 -1.75 26.68 12.01
CA ALA A 168 -1.68 25.42 11.28
C ALA A 168 -1.25 25.56 9.80
N ALA A 169 -1.80 26.56 9.12
CA ALA A 169 -1.65 26.74 7.69
C ALA A 169 -1.54 28.22 7.34
N GLY A 170 -0.84 28.46 6.23
CA GLY A 170 -1.06 29.58 5.33
C GLY A 170 -1.80 29.10 4.10
#